data_AF-A0A662TXD3-F1
#
_entry.id   AF-A0A662TXD3-F1
#
_cell.length_a   1.000
_cell.length_b   1.000
_cell.length_c   1.000
_cell.angle_alpha   90.00
_cell.angle_beta   90.00
_cell.angle_gamma   90.00
#
_symmetry.space_group_name_H-M   'P 1'
#
loop_
_entity.id
_entity.type
_entity.pdbx_description
1 polymer ?
#
loop_
_entity_poly.entity_id
_entity_poly.type
_entity_poly.pdbx_seq_one_letter_code
_entity_poly.pdbx_strand_id
1 'polypeptide(L)'
;YFAGDNSDWRRPSLPKEFNEIIWQIFSKVVEELRRNVSNLDVLFANLCVECNDYGGLGKLCKTFNPKLLVPMHLRGNIEILKQLRSFLKQLAPNVFLYERTGDNIVI
;
A
#
# COMPACT_ATOMS: atom_id res chain seq x y z
N TYR A 1 -6.87 1.25 8.10
CA TYR A 1 -6.28 2.40 7.38
C TYR A 1 -4.81 2.46 7.72
N PHE A 2 -3.94 2.41 6.71
CA PHE A 2 -2.49 2.49 6.91
C PHE A 2 -2.03 3.91 6.57
N ALA A 3 -1.77 4.70 7.60
CA ALA A 3 -1.49 6.13 7.46
C ALA A 3 -0.18 6.41 6.68
N GLY A 4 -0.08 7.63 6.14
CA GLY A 4 1.13 8.23 5.55
C GLY A 4 2.41 7.77 6.24
N ASP A 5 2.54 8.12 7.50
CA ASP A 5 3.77 7.95 8.27
C ASP A 5 4.19 6.50 8.49
N ASN A 6 3.27 5.54 8.29
CA ASN A 6 3.55 4.12 8.44
C ASN A 6 4.01 3.44 7.16
N SER A 7 3.99 4.09 5.99
CA SER A 7 4.35 3.45 4.70
C SER A 7 5.83 3.09 4.57
N ASP A 8 6.15 2.15 3.67
CA ASP A 8 7.54 1.89 3.31
C ASP A 8 8.08 3.02 2.44
N TRP A 9 8.65 4.05 3.08
CA TRP A 9 9.19 5.23 2.41
C TRP A 9 10.60 5.05 1.84
N ARG A 10 11.10 3.81 1.84
CA ARG A 10 12.40 3.50 1.24
C ARG A 10 12.38 3.84 -0.23
N ARG A 11 13.49 4.39 -0.71
CA ARG A 11 13.67 4.72 -2.13
C ARG A 11 15.14 4.65 -2.50
N PRO A 12 15.48 4.35 -3.77
CA PRO A 12 16.87 4.19 -4.20
C PRO A 12 17.76 5.40 -3.96
N SER A 13 17.18 6.61 -3.89
CA SER A 13 17.90 7.86 -3.66
C SER A 13 18.31 8.11 -2.21
N LEU A 14 17.79 7.34 -1.23
CA LEU A 14 18.18 7.48 0.16
C LEU A 14 19.45 6.67 0.49
N PRO A 15 20.29 7.13 1.43
CA PRO A 15 21.41 6.33 1.91
C PRO A 15 20.92 4.99 2.49
N LYS A 16 21.77 3.97 2.37
CA LYS A 16 21.45 2.59 2.78
C LYS A 16 20.96 2.51 4.22
N GLU A 17 21.63 3.21 5.14
CA GLU A 17 21.29 3.24 6.57
C GLU A 17 19.87 3.77 6.82
N PHE A 18 19.47 4.84 6.12
CA PHE A 18 18.09 5.36 6.21
C PHE A 18 17.08 4.35 5.68
N ASN A 19 17.39 3.70 4.55
CA ASN A 19 16.52 2.67 4.00
C ASN A 19 16.36 1.49 4.98
N GLU A 20 17.41 1.10 5.69
CA GLU A 20 17.35 0.03 6.70
C GLU A 20 16.49 0.44 7.91
N ILE A 21 16.65 1.66 8.42
CA ILE A 21 15.84 2.18 9.54
C ILE A 21 14.35 2.22 9.16
N ILE A 22 14.02 2.74 7.97
CA ILE A 22 12.64 2.78 7.48
C ILE A 22 12.06 1.36 7.39
N TRP A 23 12.82 0.40 6.83
CA TRP A 23 12.38 -0.99 6.73
C TRP A 23 12.07 -1.60 8.09
N GLN A 24 12.93 -1.38 9.08
CA GLN A 24 12.78 -1.92 10.42
C GLN A 24 11.51 -1.38 11.10
N ILE A 25 11.28 -0.07 11.01
CA ILE A 25 10.09 0.58 11.59
C ILE A 25 8.82 0.09 10.89
N PHE A 26 8.78 0.16 9.55
CA PHE A 26 7.65 -0.31 8.76
C PHE A 26 7.31 -1.78 9.08
N SER A 27 8.32 -2.66 9.04
CA SER A 27 8.13 -4.09 9.30
C SER A 27 7.62 -4.33 10.71
N LYS A 28 8.17 -3.65 11.72
CA LYS A 28 7.72 -3.79 13.11
C LYS A 28 6.24 -3.43 13.25
N VAL A 29 5.81 -2.31 12.68
CA VAL A 29 4.40 -1.87 12.71
C VAL A 29 3.49 -2.90 12.02
N VAL A 30 3.90 -3.42 10.86
CA VAL A 30 3.12 -4.45 10.14
C VAL A 30 2.96 -5.72 10.97
N GLU A 31 4.03 -6.20 11.61
CA GLU A 31 3.97 -7.40 12.45
C GLU A 31 3.15 -7.18 13.73
N GLU A 32 3.22 -6.00 14.34
CA GLU A 32 2.37 -5.64 15.49
C GLU A 32 0.89 -5.60 15.12
N LEU A 33 0.55 -5.01 13.97
CA LEU A 33 -0.82 -4.98 13.48
C LEU A 33 -1.34 -6.38 13.12
N ARG A 34 -0.49 -7.24 12.53
CA ARG A 34 -0.89 -8.60 12.13
C ARG A 34 -1.35 -9.46 13.31
N ARG A 35 -0.79 -9.22 14.51
CA ARG A 35 -1.22 -9.92 15.75
C ARG A 35 -2.64 -9.60 16.16
N ASN A 36 -3.13 -8.41 15.78
CA ASN A 36 -4.44 -7.90 16.20
C ASN A 36 -5.51 -7.99 15.09
N VAL A 37 -5.10 -8.25 13.85
CA VAL A 37 -6.00 -8.33 12.69
C VAL A 37 -5.92 -9.72 12.09
N SER A 38 -6.97 -10.52 12.28
CA SER A 38 -7.09 -11.89 11.76
C SER A 38 -7.72 -11.96 10.36
N ASN A 39 -8.65 -11.05 10.06
CA ASN A 39 -9.33 -10.96 8.77
C ASN A 39 -9.50 -9.48 8.38
N LEU A 40 -9.07 -9.10 7.18
CA LEU A 40 -9.13 -7.72 6.71
C LEU A 40 -9.99 -7.65 5.44
N ASP A 41 -11.17 -7.04 5.54
CA ASP A 41 -12.04 -6.86 4.37
C ASP A 41 -11.49 -5.80 3.42
N VAL A 42 -11.05 -4.66 3.95
CA VAL A 42 -10.57 -3.53 3.15
C VAL A 42 -9.22 -3.02 3.66
N LEU A 43 -8.23 -2.97 2.77
CA LEU A 43 -6.94 -2.33 3.01
C LEU A 43 -6.87 -1.01 2.27
N PHE A 44 -6.88 0.08 3.04
CA PHE A 44 -6.49 1.41 2.58
C PHE A 44 -4.98 1.58 2.77
N ALA A 45 -4.23 1.69 1.67
CA ALA A 45 -2.77 1.77 1.70
C ALA A 45 -2.25 2.79 0.70
N ASN A 46 -1.20 3.53 1.06
CA ASN A 46 -0.58 4.49 0.16
C ASN A 46 0.14 3.77 -0.98
N LEU A 47 0.13 4.42 -2.15
CA LEU A 47 0.91 4.00 -3.30
C LEU A 47 1.96 5.07 -3.59
N CYS A 48 3.23 4.70 -3.52
CA CYS A 48 4.35 5.58 -3.83
C CYS A 48 5.19 4.97 -4.96
N VAL A 49 5.12 5.52 -6.17
CA VAL A 49 5.83 5.00 -7.35
C VAL A 49 7.35 5.09 -7.26
N GLU A 50 7.86 6.03 -6.47
CA GLU A 50 9.30 6.24 -6.28
C GLU A 50 9.84 5.37 -5.14
N CYS A 51 8.95 4.76 -4.36
CA CYS A 51 9.30 3.97 -3.21
C CYS A 51 9.46 2.49 -3.57
N ASN A 52 10.32 1.81 -2.84
CA ASN A 52 10.45 0.36 -2.92
C ASN A 52 9.08 -0.29 -2.60
N ASP A 53 8.78 -1.38 -3.30
CA ASP A 53 7.51 -2.12 -3.14
C ASP A 53 6.26 -1.20 -3.19
N TYR A 54 6.33 -0.11 -3.96
CA TYR A 54 5.28 0.89 -4.10
C TYR A 54 4.76 1.49 -2.78
N GLY A 55 5.61 1.62 -1.76
CA GLY A 55 5.19 2.06 -0.43
C GLY A 55 4.87 0.89 0.52
N GLY A 56 5.29 -0.32 0.18
CA GLY A 56 5.11 -1.52 0.99
C GLY A 56 3.82 -2.28 0.68
N LEU A 57 3.19 -1.98 -0.47
CA LEU A 57 1.93 -2.58 -0.89
C LEU A 57 2.03 -4.11 -0.98
N GLY A 58 3.12 -4.64 -1.52
CA GLY A 58 3.36 -6.08 -1.61
C GLY A 58 3.42 -6.73 -0.22
N LYS A 59 4.24 -6.20 0.69
CA LYS A 59 4.33 -6.69 2.08
C LYS A 59 2.99 -6.61 2.80
N LEU A 60 2.27 -5.49 2.70
CA LEU A 60 0.96 -5.30 3.35
C LEU A 60 -0.08 -6.30 2.83
N CYS A 61 -0.24 -6.41 1.50
CA CYS A 61 -1.20 -7.33 0.90
C CYS A 61 -0.86 -8.79 1.21
N LYS A 62 0.43 -9.17 1.19
CA LYS A 62 0.87 -10.52 1.59
C LYS A 62 0.57 -10.81 3.06
N THR A 63 0.78 -9.85 3.94
CA THR A 63 0.61 -10.03 5.39
C THR A 63 -0.87 -10.11 5.80
N PHE A 64 -1.71 -9.24 5.23
CA PHE A 64 -3.11 -9.10 5.66
C PHE A 64 -4.13 -9.79 4.75
N ASN A 65 -3.74 -10.18 3.53
CA ASN A 65 -4.59 -10.83 2.53
C ASN A 65 -5.97 -10.16 2.37
N PRO A 66 -6.04 -8.85 2.03
CA PRO A 66 -7.29 -8.11 2.02
C PRO A 66 -8.23 -8.58 0.91
N LYS A 67 -9.54 -8.54 1.16
CA LYS A 67 -10.54 -8.80 0.12
C LYS A 67 -10.64 -7.66 -0.90
N LEU A 68 -10.40 -6.42 -0.46
CA LEU A 68 -10.32 -5.23 -1.29
C LEU A 68 -9.10 -4.40 -0.94
N LEU A 69 -8.29 -4.09 -1.94
CA LEU A 69 -7.24 -3.07 -1.87
C LEU A 69 -7.75 -1.72 -2.38
N VAL A 70 -7.53 -0.66 -1.61
CA VAL A 70 -7.78 0.73 -1.99
C VAL A 70 -6.45 1.49 -1.95
N PRO A 71 -5.78 1.68 -3.11
CA PRO A 71 -4.56 2.46 -3.18
C PRO A 71 -4.83 3.96 -2.99
N MET A 72 -4.02 4.64 -2.20
CA MET A 72 -4.25 6.03 -1.78
C MET A 72 -3.02 6.92 -2.00
N HIS A 73 -3.16 8.21 -1.67
CA HIS A 73 -2.06 9.17 -1.56
C HIS A 73 -1.31 9.40 -2.89
N LEU A 74 -2.06 9.38 -4.00
CA LEU A 74 -1.54 9.56 -5.35
C LEU A 74 -1.21 11.00 -5.72
N ARG A 75 -1.43 11.96 -4.80
CA ARG A 75 -1.22 13.41 -5.00
C ARG A 75 -1.85 13.95 -6.30
N GLY A 76 -3.06 13.48 -6.63
CA GLY A 76 -3.80 13.87 -7.83
C GLY A 76 -3.44 13.09 -9.10
N ASN A 77 -2.39 12.26 -9.09
CA ASN A 77 -2.02 11.43 -10.24
C ASN A 77 -2.79 10.10 -10.25
N ILE A 78 -4.11 10.17 -10.47
CA ILE A 78 -4.99 8.99 -10.44
C ILE A 78 -4.69 8.01 -11.60
N GLU A 79 -4.20 8.52 -12.73
CA GLU A 79 -3.87 7.72 -13.92
C GLU A 79 -2.82 6.62 -13.64
N ILE A 80 -2.01 6.78 -12.59
CA ILE A 80 -1.08 5.74 -12.17
C ILE A 80 -1.77 4.42 -11.81
N LEU A 81 -3.02 4.46 -11.34
CA LEU A 81 -3.81 3.25 -11.03
C LEU A 81 -4.08 2.43 -12.29
N LYS A 82 -4.32 3.10 -13.43
CA LYS A 82 -4.51 2.42 -14.71
C LYS A 82 -3.20 1.79 -15.18
N GLN A 83 -2.08 2.50 -15.04
CA GLN A 83 -0.75 2.02 -15.42
C GLN A 83 -0.32 0.80 -14.58
N LEU A 84 -0.58 0.82 -13.28
CA LEU A 84 -0.21 -0.25 -12.35
C LEU A 84 -1.29 -1.33 -12.18
N ARG A 85 -2.36 -1.31 -12.98
CA ARG A 85 -3.52 -2.19 -12.85
C ARG A 85 -3.16 -3.67 -12.74
N SER A 86 -2.25 -4.15 -13.60
CA SER A 86 -1.85 -5.56 -13.62
C SER A 86 -1.16 -5.96 -12.31
N PHE A 87 -0.22 -5.13 -11.85
CA PHE A 87 0.48 -5.33 -10.59
C PHE A 87 -0.50 -5.32 -9.40
N LEU A 88 -1.36 -4.32 -9.29
CA LEU A 88 -2.29 -4.19 -8.18
C LEU A 88 -3.25 -5.39 -8.09
N LYS A 89 -3.73 -5.89 -9.24
CA LYS A 89 -4.61 -7.07 -9.30
C LYS A 89 -3.92 -8.39 -8.90
N GLN A 90 -2.59 -8.43 -8.87
CA GLN A 90 -1.86 -9.58 -8.33
C GLN A 90 -1.77 -9.53 -6.80
N LEU A 91 -1.97 -8.36 -6.18
CA LEU A 91 -1.85 -8.17 -4.73
C LEU A 91 -3.13 -8.51 -3.97
N ALA A 92 -4.30 -8.33 -4.58
CA ALA A 92 -5.59 -8.57 -3.95
C ALA A 92 -6.63 -8.99 -5.00
N PRO A 93 -7.63 -9.81 -4.62
CA PRO A 93 -8.67 -10.26 -5.54
C PRO A 93 -9.50 -9.10 -6.10
N ASN A 94 -9.76 -8.08 -5.27
CA ASN A 94 -10.39 -6.84 -5.72
C ASN A 94 -9.48 -5.64 -5.45
N VAL A 95 -9.47 -4.70 -6.39
CA VAL A 95 -8.75 -3.43 -6.28
C VAL A 95 -9.68 -2.31 -6.70
N PHE A 96 -9.82 -1.28 -5.87
CA PHE A 96 -10.57 -0.09 -6.23
C PHE A 96 -9.72 0.83 -7.09
N LEU A 97 -9.97 0.80 -8.40
CA LEU A 97 -9.33 1.65 -9.40
C LEU A 97 -10.27 2.82 -9.73
N TYR A 98 -10.31 3.81 -8.84
CA TYR A 98 -11.11 5.02 -9.04
C TYR A 98 -10.52 5.91 -10.14
N GLU A 99 -11.37 6.72 -10.76
CA GLU A 99 -10.98 7.65 -11.83
C GLU A 99 -11.03 9.11 -11.36
N ARG A 100 -11.83 9.40 -10.31
CA ARG A 100 -11.98 10.74 -9.73
C ARG A 100 -12.31 10.69 -8.24
N THR A 101 -12.15 11.83 -7.58
CA THR A 101 -12.61 12.03 -6.20
C THR A 101 -14.12 11.87 -6.11
N GLY A 102 -14.59 11.13 -5.10
CA GLY A 102 -16.02 10.85 -4.89
C GLY A 102 -16.54 9.63 -5.63
N ASP A 103 -15.70 8.92 -6.39
CA ASP A 103 -16.07 7.62 -6.94
C ASP A 103 -16.36 6.62 -5.83
N ASN A 104 -17.22 5.65 -6.15
CA ASN A 104 -17.65 4.60 -5.25
C ASN A 104 -17.52 3.23 -5.91
N ILE A 105 -17.48 2.21 -5.07
CA ILE A 105 -17.53 0.80 -5.45
C ILE A 105 -18.56 0.11 -4.57
N VAL A 106 -19.36 -0.78 -5.17
CA VAL A 106 -20.27 -1.66 -4.46
C VAL A 106 -19.67 -3.06 -4.52
N ILE A 107 -19.45 -3.66 -3.35
CA ILE A 107 -18.73 -4.93 -3.15
C ILE A 107 -19.72 -6.02 -2.75
#